data_AF-A0A502G4V7-F1
#
_entry.id   AF-A0A502G4V7-F1
#
_cell.length_a   1.000
_cell.length_b   1.000
_cell.length_c   1.000
_cell.angle_alpha   90.00
_cell.angle_beta   90.00
_cell.angle_gamma   90.00
#
_symmetry.space_group_name_H-M   'P 1'
#
loop_
_entity.id
_entity.type
_entity.pdbx_description
1 polymer ?
#
loop_
_entity_poly.entity_id
_entity_poly.type
_entity_poly.pdbx_seq_one_letter_code
_entity_poly.pdbx_strand_id
1 'polypeptide(L)'
;MAEKIRHQLFLPKPVSDRLETLAAKPGASKSAILTDAVTAWLNRRGASELEDRFGIRLDRLTAAIGRLERDGHIQLETIALFVRYELAIHAPLAENDHAGRAIAAKRFEAFIAQVGRQIAAGRRTIGSTEPSQ
;
A
#
# COMPACT_ATOMS: atom_id res chain seq x y z
N MET A 1 17.75 -11.56 34.58
CA MET A 1 16.67 -10.83 35.27
C MET A 1 16.88 -9.36 34.99
N ALA A 2 15.89 -8.65 34.45
CA ALA A 2 16.00 -7.21 34.25
C ALA A 2 16.09 -6.50 35.61
N GLU A 3 16.87 -5.41 35.68
CA GLU A 3 17.03 -4.59 36.88
C GLU A 3 15.69 -3.96 37.29
N LYS A 4 15.36 -4.00 38.59
CA LYS A 4 14.11 -3.44 39.12
C LYS A 4 14.39 -2.11 39.82
N ILE A 5 13.87 -1.03 39.27
CA ILE A 5 13.99 0.31 39.84
C ILE A 5 12.76 0.59 40.73
N ARG A 6 12.98 1.09 41.95
CA ARG A 6 11.90 1.46 42.87
C ARG A 6 11.36 2.84 42.51
N HIS A 7 10.07 2.92 42.20
CA HIS A 7 9.36 4.18 42.01
C HIS A 7 8.43 4.45 43.20
N GLN A 8 8.46 5.67 43.75
CA GLN A 8 7.47 6.15 44.72
C GLN A 8 6.42 6.97 43.97
N LEU A 9 5.16 6.54 44.05
CA LEU A 9 4.04 7.14 43.34
C LEU A 9 2.79 7.08 44.19
N PHE A 10 1.97 8.12 44.07
CA PHE A 10 0.70 8.22 44.78
C PHE A 10 -0.44 7.72 43.90
N LEU A 11 -1.28 6.86 44.46
CA LEU A 11 -2.52 6.42 43.83
C LEU A 11 -3.69 7.05 44.58
N PRO A 12 -4.72 7.58 43.87
CA PRO A 12 -5.97 7.95 44.51
C PRO A 12 -6.53 6.77 45.30
N LYS A 13 -7.12 7.03 46.47
CA LYS A 13 -7.64 6.00 47.37
C LYS A 13 -8.51 4.94 46.67
N PRO A 14 -9.48 5.32 45.80
CA PRO A 14 -10.30 4.32 45.09
C PRO A 14 -9.50 3.40 44.16
N VAL A 15 -8.39 3.87 43.60
CA VAL A 15 -7.51 3.07 42.71
C VAL A 15 -6.62 2.15 43.54
N SER A 16 -6.11 2.64 44.68
CA SER A 16 -5.32 1.85 45.63
C SER A 16 -6.12 0.64 46.13
N ASP A 17 -7.38 0.86 46.55
CA ASP A 17 -8.25 -0.21 47.08
C ASP A 17 -8.52 -1.30 46.02
N ARG A 18 -8.68 -0.90 44.75
CA ARG A 18 -8.82 -1.83 43.63
C ARG A 18 -7.54 -2.61 43.36
N LEU A 19 -6.37 -1.98 43.46
CA LEU A 19 -5.08 -2.65 43.30
C LEU A 19 -4.83 -3.67 44.42
N GLU A 20 -5.16 -3.32 45.67
CA GLU A 20 -5.12 -4.25 46.81
C GLU A 20 -5.98 -5.48 46.54
N THR A 21 -7.21 -5.28 46.08
CA THR A 21 -8.15 -6.36 45.77
C THR A 21 -7.61 -7.29 44.68
N LEU A 22 -6.94 -6.74 43.67
CA LEU A 22 -6.32 -7.53 42.60
C LEU A 22 -5.09 -8.32 43.08
N ALA A 23 -4.26 -7.71 43.94
CA ALA A 23 -3.06 -8.32 44.48
C ALA A 23 -3.33 -9.34 45.60
N ALA A 24 -4.54 -9.34 46.17
CA ALA A 24 -4.97 -10.36 47.15
C ALA A 24 -5.10 -11.77 46.53
N LYS A 25 -5.10 -11.90 45.20
CA LYS A 25 -5.14 -13.18 44.50
C LYS A 25 -3.76 -13.88 44.56
N PRO A 26 -3.72 -15.22 44.81
CA PRO A 26 -2.46 -15.96 44.81
C PRO A 26 -1.69 -15.79 43.49
N GLY A 27 -0.39 -15.48 43.58
CA GLY A 27 0.50 -15.36 42.41
C GLY A 27 0.58 -13.98 41.75
N ALA A 28 -0.19 -12.98 42.21
CA ALA A 28 -0.16 -11.62 41.64
C ALA A 28 0.40 -10.60 42.64
N SER A 29 1.62 -10.10 42.42
CA SER A 29 2.14 -8.98 43.23
C SER A 29 1.67 -7.64 42.66
N LYS A 30 1.51 -6.62 43.53
CA LYS A 30 1.21 -5.24 43.10
C LYS A 30 2.22 -4.73 42.05
N SER A 31 3.49 -5.05 42.24
CA SER A 31 4.55 -4.68 41.29
C SER A 31 4.34 -5.34 39.94
N ALA A 32 3.96 -6.62 39.88
CA ALA A 32 3.69 -7.31 38.61
C ALA A 32 2.48 -6.70 37.90
N ILE A 33 1.39 -6.46 38.63
CA ILE A 33 0.17 -5.83 38.09
C ILE A 33 0.48 -4.44 37.53
N LEU A 34 1.26 -3.63 38.25
CA LEU A 34 1.67 -2.30 37.79
C LEU A 34 2.59 -2.38 36.56
N THR A 35 3.54 -3.30 36.54
CA THR A 35 4.41 -3.51 35.37
C THR A 35 3.58 -3.85 34.14
N ASP A 36 2.63 -4.77 34.24
CA ASP A 36 1.77 -5.18 33.12
C ASP A 36 0.89 -4.02 32.66
N ALA A 37 0.29 -3.28 33.59
CA ALA A 37 -0.55 -2.13 33.28
C ALA A 37 0.23 -1.01 32.57
N VAL A 38 1.42 -0.67 33.08
CA VAL A 38 2.29 0.36 32.48
C VAL A 38 2.80 -0.10 31.11
N THR A 39 3.20 -1.35 30.97
CA THR A 39 3.62 -1.92 29.67
C THR A 39 2.47 -1.86 28.65
N ALA A 40 1.28 -2.29 29.04
CA ALA A 40 0.10 -2.23 28.18
C ALA A 40 -0.31 -0.79 27.82
N TRP A 41 -0.09 0.18 28.72
CA TRP A 41 -0.35 1.59 28.44
C TRP A 41 0.69 2.18 27.47
N LEU A 42 1.98 1.92 27.70
CA LEU A 42 3.07 2.37 26.82
C LEU A 42 2.93 1.79 25.41
N ASN A 43 2.61 0.50 25.30
CA ASN A 43 2.39 -0.17 24.02
C ASN A 43 1.17 0.41 23.27
N ARG A 44 0.05 0.64 23.98
CA ARG A 44 -1.14 1.28 23.37
C ARG A 44 -0.85 2.69 22.90
N ARG A 45 -0.09 3.47 23.68
CA ARG A 45 0.31 4.83 23.29
C ARG A 45 1.20 4.82 22.04
N GLY A 46 2.16 3.89 21.97
CA GLY A 46 3.00 3.71 20.78
C GLY A 46 2.19 3.30 19.54
N ALA A 47 1.22 2.39 19.68
CA ALA A 47 0.32 2.02 18.60
C ALA A 47 -0.55 3.20 18.14
N SER A 48 -1.16 3.94 19.06
CA SER A 48 -1.95 5.14 18.78
C SER A 48 -1.14 6.22 18.07
N GLU A 49 0.10 6.47 18.50
CA GLU A 49 0.97 7.47 17.87
C GLU A 49 1.35 7.08 16.43
N LEU A 50 1.58 5.80 16.17
CA LEU A 50 1.78 5.30 14.81
C LEU A 50 0.52 5.44 13.96
N GLU A 51 -0.64 5.09 14.52
CA GLU A 51 -1.92 5.17 13.84
C GLU A 51 -2.28 6.63 13.49
N ASP A 52 -2.08 7.57 14.42
CA ASP A 52 -2.25 9.01 14.19
C ASP A 52 -1.26 9.55 13.13
N ARG A 53 -0.01 9.08 13.16
CA ARG A 53 1.04 9.53 12.24
C ARG A 53 0.90 8.97 10.83
N PHE A 54 0.41 7.73 10.70
CA PHE A 54 0.41 6.99 9.44
C PHE A 54 -0.98 6.77 8.85
N GLY A 55 -2.07 6.84 9.63
CA GLY A 55 -3.44 6.61 9.16
C GLY A 55 -3.81 7.50 7.96
N ILE A 56 -3.63 8.81 8.09
CA ILE A 56 -3.89 9.77 6.99
C ILE A 56 -3.05 9.45 5.74
N ARG A 57 -1.80 9.01 5.92
CA ARG A 57 -0.93 8.66 4.79
C ARG A 57 -1.39 7.38 4.10
N LEU A 58 -1.80 6.38 4.87
CA LEU A 58 -2.35 5.12 4.35
C LEU A 58 -3.66 5.37 3.61
N ASP A 59 -4.56 6.19 4.14
CA ASP A 59 -5.81 6.54 3.47
C ASP A 59 -5.55 7.22 2.11
N ARG A 60 -4.58 8.14 2.06
CA ARG A 60 -4.16 8.79 0.81
C ARG A 60 -3.57 7.79 -0.19
N LEU A 61 -2.79 6.82 0.28
CA LEU A 61 -2.23 5.76 -0.58
C LEU A 61 -3.33 4.87 -1.13
N THR A 62 -4.26 4.43 -0.29
CA THR A 62 -5.43 3.63 -0.71
C THR A 62 -6.27 4.37 -1.74
N ALA A 63 -6.54 5.66 -1.53
CA ALA A 63 -7.25 6.49 -2.49
C ALA A 63 -6.47 6.67 -3.81
N ALA A 64 -5.14 6.76 -3.76
CA ALA A 64 -4.29 6.85 -4.94
C ALA A 64 -4.27 5.53 -5.74
N ILE A 65 -4.21 4.38 -5.05
CA ILE A 65 -4.31 3.05 -5.68
C ILE A 65 -5.66 2.92 -6.37
N GLY A 66 -6.76 3.27 -5.70
CA GLY A 66 -8.09 3.22 -6.31
C GLY A 66 -8.26 4.17 -7.51
N ARG A 67 -7.53 5.29 -7.57
CA ARG A 67 -7.46 6.13 -8.79
C ARG A 67 -6.69 5.44 -9.91
N LEU A 68 -5.53 4.86 -9.62
CA LEU A 68 -4.73 4.13 -10.60
C LEU A 68 -5.49 2.94 -11.18
N GLU A 69 -6.24 2.21 -10.38
CA GLU A 69 -7.09 1.12 -10.84
C GLU A 69 -8.16 1.63 -11.82
N ARG A 70 -8.84 2.73 -11.50
CA ARG A 70 -9.82 3.34 -12.40
C ARG A 70 -9.18 3.83 -13.70
N ASP A 71 -8.05 4.52 -13.62
CA ASP A 71 -7.32 4.99 -14.79
C ASP A 71 -6.88 3.80 -15.66
N GLY A 72 -6.50 2.68 -15.05
CA GLY A 72 -6.20 1.42 -15.73
C GLY A 72 -7.41 0.84 -16.49
N HIS A 73 -8.60 0.83 -15.88
CA HIS A 73 -9.82 0.39 -16.55
C HIS A 73 -10.16 1.30 -17.75
N ILE A 74 -10.04 2.62 -17.59
CA ILE A 74 -10.27 3.58 -18.67
C ILE A 74 -9.27 3.36 -19.81
N GLN A 75 -7.99 3.11 -19.51
CA GLN A 75 -6.99 2.80 -20.52
C GLN A 75 -7.31 1.50 -21.27
N LEU A 76 -7.72 0.44 -20.56
CA LEU A 76 -8.11 -0.83 -21.18
C LEU A 76 -9.33 -0.66 -22.09
N GLU A 77 -10.35 0.07 -21.65
CA GLU A 77 -11.54 0.35 -22.45
C GLU A 77 -11.19 1.19 -23.69
N THR A 78 -10.34 2.20 -23.53
CA THR A 78 -9.86 3.05 -24.64
C THR A 78 -9.08 2.22 -25.66
N ILE A 79 -8.18 1.35 -25.22
CA ILE A 79 -7.41 0.47 -26.11
C ILE A 79 -8.36 -0.52 -26.82
N ALA A 80 -9.32 -1.10 -26.11
CA ALA A 80 -10.28 -2.01 -26.72
C ALA A 80 -11.12 -1.32 -27.81
N LEU A 81 -11.58 -0.10 -27.54
CA LEU A 81 -12.29 0.73 -28.52
C LEU A 81 -11.40 1.09 -29.71
N PHE A 82 -10.16 1.47 -29.46
CA PHE A 82 -9.17 1.78 -30.50
C PHE A 82 -8.92 0.55 -31.39
N VAL A 83 -8.60 -0.62 -30.82
CA VAL A 83 -8.38 -1.85 -31.59
C VAL A 83 -9.64 -2.24 -32.39
N ARG A 84 -10.83 -2.13 -31.81
CA ARG A 84 -12.08 -2.41 -32.53
C ARG A 84 -12.28 -1.46 -33.70
N TYR A 85 -11.99 -0.16 -33.52
CA TYR A 85 -12.04 0.82 -34.60
C TYR A 85 -11.04 0.49 -35.70
N GLU A 86 -9.78 0.24 -35.36
CA GLU A 86 -8.72 -0.12 -36.29
C GLU A 86 -9.07 -1.37 -37.11
N LEU A 87 -9.63 -2.41 -36.48
CA LEU A 87 -10.12 -3.62 -37.18
C LEU A 87 -11.31 -3.35 -38.10
N ALA A 88 -12.10 -2.31 -37.85
CA ALA A 88 -13.23 -1.94 -38.69
C ALA A 88 -12.81 -1.10 -39.91
N ILE A 89 -11.76 -0.28 -39.78
CA ILE A 89 -11.31 0.62 -40.84
C ILE A 89 -10.20 0.03 -41.72
N HIS A 90 -9.37 -0.86 -41.19
CA HIS A 90 -8.28 -1.48 -41.95
C HIS A 90 -8.78 -2.70 -42.69
N ALA A 91 -8.65 -2.68 -44.02
CA ALA A 91 -8.96 -3.83 -44.85
C ALA A 91 -8.13 -5.05 -44.40
N PRO A 92 -8.76 -6.21 -44.18
CA PRO A 92 -8.04 -7.42 -43.82
C PRO A 92 -7.04 -7.78 -44.92
N LEU A 93 -5.85 -8.25 -44.52
CA LEU A 93 -4.89 -8.82 -45.46
C LEU A 93 -5.54 -9.96 -46.24
N ALA A 94 -5.34 -10.00 -47.55
CA ALA A 94 -5.84 -11.08 -48.38
C ALA A 94 -5.35 -12.44 -47.86
N GLU A 95 -6.19 -13.48 -47.94
CA GLU A 95 -5.85 -14.82 -47.41
C GLU A 95 -4.56 -15.40 -48.00
N ASN A 96 -4.17 -15.01 -49.21
CA ASN A 96 -2.95 -15.50 -49.86
C ASN A 96 -1.71 -14.60 -49.62
N ASP A 97 -1.87 -13.48 -48.90
CA ASP A 97 -0.75 -12.56 -48.62
C ASP A 97 0.08 -13.02 -47.40
N HIS A 98 0.82 -14.10 -47.59
CA HIS A 98 1.73 -14.62 -46.57
C HIS A 98 2.88 -13.65 -46.25
N ALA A 99 3.34 -12.86 -47.23
CA ALA A 99 4.42 -11.90 -47.05
C ALA A 99 3.98 -10.72 -46.17
N GLY A 100 2.79 -10.16 -46.42
CA GLY A 100 2.20 -9.10 -45.62
C GLY A 100 1.96 -9.53 -44.16
N ARG A 101 1.45 -10.74 -43.95
CA ARG A 101 1.31 -11.32 -42.59
C ARG A 101 2.64 -11.51 -41.88
N ALA A 102 3.67 -11.99 -42.59
CA ALA A 102 5.01 -12.16 -42.02
C ALA A 102 5.64 -10.80 -41.62
N ILE A 103 5.42 -9.75 -42.41
CA ILE A 103 5.87 -8.38 -42.08
C ILE A 103 5.11 -7.83 -40.88
N ALA A 104 3.79 -8.05 -40.81
CA ALA A 104 2.97 -7.63 -39.67
C ALA A 104 3.43 -8.29 -38.36
N ALA A 105 3.69 -9.59 -38.38
CA ALA A 105 4.23 -10.33 -37.23
C ALA A 105 5.58 -9.76 -36.76
N LYS A 106 6.53 -9.51 -37.69
CA LYS A 106 7.82 -8.88 -37.38
C LYS A 106 7.67 -7.49 -36.75
N ARG A 107 6.74 -6.68 -37.23
CA ARG A 107 6.45 -5.35 -36.67
C ARG A 107 5.88 -5.44 -35.25
N PHE A 108 4.99 -6.40 -35.01
CA PHE A 108 4.43 -6.63 -33.68
C PHE A 108 5.51 -7.06 -32.67
N GLU A 109 6.37 -8.01 -33.04
CA GLU A 109 7.50 -8.42 -32.19
C GLU A 109 8.44 -7.24 -31.86
N ALA A 110 8.78 -6.41 -32.85
CA ALA A 110 9.60 -5.23 -32.65
C ALA A 110 8.94 -4.21 -31.70
N PHE A 111 7.62 -4.02 -31.80
CA PHE A 111 6.84 -3.18 -30.90
C PHE A 111 6.87 -3.71 -29.46
N ILE A 112 6.58 -5.00 -29.25
CA ILE A 112 6.63 -5.63 -27.92
C ILE A 112 8.03 -5.51 -27.29
N ALA A 113 9.08 -5.75 -28.07
CA ALA A 113 10.45 -5.59 -27.59
C ALA A 113 10.77 -4.14 -27.16
N GLN A 114 10.26 -3.14 -27.89
CA GLN A 114 10.43 -1.73 -27.52
C GLN A 114 9.64 -1.35 -26.27
N VAL A 115 8.40 -1.82 -26.13
CA VAL A 115 7.59 -1.62 -24.92
C VAL A 115 8.26 -2.25 -23.70
N GLY A 116 8.73 -3.49 -23.82
CA GLY A 116 9.48 -4.18 -22.77
C GLY A 116 10.71 -3.41 -22.32
N ARG A 117 11.49 -2.86 -23.26
CA ARG A 117 12.64 -1.97 -22.94
C ARG A 117 12.23 -0.72 -22.18
N GLN A 118 11.12 -0.08 -22.55
CA GLN A 118 10.67 1.16 -21.88
C GLN A 118 10.17 0.90 -20.47
N ILE A 119 9.41 -0.19 -20.26
CA ILE A 119 8.96 -0.61 -18.93
C ILE A 119 10.17 -0.91 -18.03
N ALA A 120 11.14 -1.69 -18.53
CA ALA A 120 12.36 -2.02 -17.78
C ALA A 120 13.19 -0.77 -17.44
N ALA A 121 13.13 0.27 -18.27
CA ALA A 121 13.84 1.52 -18.06
C ALA A 121 13.12 2.52 -17.12
N GLY A 122 11.88 2.22 -16.70
CA GLY A 122 11.11 3.07 -15.77
C GLY A 122 10.75 4.47 -16.29
N ARG A 123 10.87 4.73 -17.60
CA ARG A 123 10.60 6.05 -18.19
C ARG A 123 9.14 6.16 -18.63
N ARG A 124 8.44 7.21 -18.18
CA ARG A 124 7.13 7.58 -18.76
C ARG A 124 7.36 8.27 -20.10
N THR A 125 6.66 7.80 -21.13
CA THR A 125 6.75 8.36 -22.49
C THR A 125 5.62 9.34 -22.81
N ILE A 126 4.59 9.41 -21.95
CA ILE A 126 3.42 10.30 -22.09
C ILE A 126 3.22 11.08 -20.79
N GLY A 127 3.07 12.40 -20.91
CA GLY A 127 2.96 13.36 -19.82
C GLY A 127 4.26 14.14 -19.61
N SER A 128 4.22 15.46 -19.84
CA SER A 128 5.31 16.38 -19.58
C SER A 128 5.60 16.45 -18.08
N THR A 129 6.77 15.97 -17.66
CA THR A 129 7.40 16.51 -16.45
C THR A 129 8.01 17.84 -16.86
N GLU A 130 7.23 18.92 -16.89
CA GLU A 130 7.82 20.24 -16.81
C GLU A 130 8.48 20.34 -15.42
N PRO A 131 9.80 20.56 -15.34
CA PRO A 131 10.41 20.94 -14.07
C PRO A 131 9.86 22.32 -13.75
N SER A 132 9.11 22.44 -12.66
CA SER A 132 8.77 23.70 -12.04
C SER A 132 10.05 24.50 -11.80
N GLN A 133 10.20 25.61 -12.54
CA GLN A 133 11.11 26.72 -12.22
C GLN A 133 10.51 27.57 -11.10
#